data_AF-A0A4Q4V360-F1
#
_entry.id   AF-A0A4Q4V360-F1
#
_cell.length_a   1.000
_cell.length_b   1.000
_cell.length_c   1.000
_cell.angle_alpha   90.00
_cell.angle_beta   90.00
_cell.angle_gamma   90.00
#
_symmetry.space_group_name_H-M   'P 1'
#
loop_
_entity.id
_entity.type
_entity.pdbx_description
1 polymer ?
#
loop_
_entity_poly.entity_id
_entity_poly.type
_entity_poly.pdbx_seq_one_letter_code
_entity_poly.pdbx_strand_id
1 'polypeptide(L)'
;MGLDLCSDVIDDDLFQALGQDVRIRAIVKDLEVDHRGLNSKNIHETFRRVIRLSYLKIYNNDIRAENFMNCRLVDFGRAWTEPHAILEAMDEVGARTRRRKDRVNFEEMIEDEGIKTTLKALLVPEPEYQLRSRGEPEWANPELPQS
;
A
#
# COMPACT_ATOMS: atom_id res chain seq x y z
N MET A 1 -5.98 -18.33 6.54
CA MET A 1 -5.24 -18.75 5.32
C MET A 1 -4.52 -17.52 4.76
N GLY A 2 -3.36 -17.16 5.30
CA GLY A 2 -2.62 -15.93 4.95
C GLY A 2 -1.43 -16.21 4.05
N LEU A 3 -1.16 -15.29 3.13
CA LEU A 3 -0.11 -15.45 2.12
C LEU A 3 1.27 -14.98 2.63
N ASP A 4 2.26 -15.88 2.58
CA ASP A 4 3.65 -15.49 2.40
C ASP A 4 3.97 -15.46 0.92
N LEU A 5 4.61 -14.38 0.46
CA LEU A 5 5.11 -14.33 -0.92
C LEU A 5 6.53 -14.88 -1.01
N CYS A 6 7.13 -15.30 0.13
CA CYS A 6 8.56 -15.60 0.25
C CYS A 6 9.39 -14.55 -0.48
N SER A 7 8.98 -13.29 -0.40
CA SER A 7 9.53 -12.24 -1.24
C SER A 7 10.97 -11.92 -0.85
N ASP A 8 11.39 -12.35 0.34
CA ASP A 8 12.75 -12.31 0.85
C ASP A 8 13.70 -13.18 0.01
N VAL A 9 13.15 -14.02 -0.88
CA VAL A 9 13.86 -14.85 -1.86
C VAL A 9 14.05 -14.14 -3.21
N ILE A 10 13.28 -13.06 -3.47
CA ILE A 10 13.50 -12.20 -4.65
C ILE A 10 14.54 -11.15 -4.26
N ASP A 11 15.80 -11.57 -4.26
CA ASP A 11 16.95 -10.68 -4.19
C ASP A 11 17.28 -10.11 -5.58
N ASP A 12 18.18 -9.12 -5.61
CA ASP A 12 18.62 -8.47 -6.84
C ASP A 12 19.26 -9.49 -7.83
N ASP A 13 19.83 -10.57 -7.29
CA ASP A 13 20.44 -11.65 -8.06
C ASP A 13 19.39 -12.49 -8.79
N LEU A 14 18.29 -12.84 -8.13
CA LEU A 14 17.15 -13.53 -8.74
C LEU A 14 16.46 -12.64 -9.79
N PHE A 15 16.35 -11.33 -9.53
CA PHE A 15 15.80 -10.37 -10.48
C PHE A 15 16.64 -10.29 -11.77
N GLN A 16 17.97 -10.27 -11.64
CA GLN A 16 18.89 -10.34 -12.78
C GLN A 16 18.82 -11.70 -13.49
N ALA A 17 18.78 -12.81 -12.74
CA ALA A 17 18.71 -14.17 -13.28
C ALA A 17 17.40 -14.43 -14.07
N LEU A 18 16.30 -13.80 -13.67
CA LEU A 18 15.03 -13.85 -14.40
C LEU A 18 15.00 -12.94 -15.64
N GLY A 19 16.12 -12.33 -16.02
CA GLY A 19 16.21 -11.46 -17.19
C GLY A 19 15.30 -10.25 -17.10
N GLN A 20 15.06 -9.75 -15.87
CA GLN A 20 14.09 -8.71 -15.54
C GLN A 20 12.62 -9.08 -15.84
N ASP A 21 12.35 -10.31 -16.26
CA ASP A 21 11.01 -10.84 -16.52
C ASP A 21 10.45 -11.53 -15.26
N VAL A 22 10.00 -10.70 -14.31
CA VAL A 22 9.39 -11.14 -13.05
C VAL A 22 7.89 -11.38 -13.18
N ARG A 23 7.40 -11.73 -14.39
CA ARG A 23 5.98 -12.02 -14.60
C ARG A 23 5.53 -13.13 -13.65
N ILE A 24 4.72 -12.76 -12.67
CA ILE A 24 4.19 -13.68 -11.67
C ILE A 24 3.19 -14.60 -12.35
N ARG A 25 3.53 -15.89 -12.43
CA ARG A 25 2.70 -16.92 -13.07
C ARG A 25 1.71 -17.59 -12.12
N ALA A 26 1.96 -17.50 -10.82
CA ALA A 26 1.12 -18.08 -9.78
C ALA A 26 1.31 -17.36 -8.44
N ILE A 27 0.24 -17.31 -7.64
CA ILE A 27 0.26 -16.90 -6.23
C ILE A 27 -0.02 -18.16 -5.41
N VAL A 28 0.97 -18.62 -4.64
CA VAL A 28 0.87 -19.82 -3.81
C VAL A 28 0.50 -19.42 -2.39
N LYS A 29 -0.59 -19.98 -1.84
CA LYS A 29 -1.10 -19.65 -0.50
C LYS A 29 -0.51 -20.56 0.55
N ASP A 30 0.01 -19.97 1.61
CA ASP A 30 0.36 -20.70 2.82
C ASP A 30 -0.83 -20.77 3.80
N LEU A 31 -0.82 -21.82 4.61
CA LEU A 31 -1.79 -21.97 5.69
C LEU A 31 -1.32 -21.16 6.89
N GLU A 32 -1.88 -19.95 7.03
CA GLU A 32 -1.70 -19.18 8.27
C GLU A 32 -2.52 -19.78 9.41
N VAL A 33 -1.82 -20.21 10.46
CA VAL A 33 -2.37 -20.81 11.69
C VAL A 33 -2.69 -19.73 12.72
N ASP A 34 -2.05 -18.57 12.61
CA ASP A 34 -2.25 -17.46 13.52
C ASP A 34 -3.36 -16.51 13.03
N HIS A 35 -4.42 -16.40 13.83
CA HIS A 35 -5.59 -15.58 13.53
C HIS A 35 -5.51 -14.15 14.09
N ARG A 36 -4.33 -13.70 14.55
CA ARG A 36 -4.14 -12.32 15.01
C ARG A 36 -4.45 -11.33 13.88
N GLY A 37 -5.47 -10.51 14.08
CA GLY A 37 -5.82 -9.44 13.14
C GLY A 37 -4.82 -8.28 13.14
N LEU A 38 -5.18 -7.24 12.38
CA LEU A 38 -4.43 -6.00 12.28
C LEU A 38 -4.43 -5.25 13.62
N ASN A 39 -3.29 -4.68 14.03
CA ASN A 39 -3.16 -3.87 15.22
C ASN A 39 -1.98 -2.88 15.11
N SER A 40 -1.85 -1.97 16.07
CA SER A 40 -0.82 -0.92 16.05
C SER A 40 0.62 -1.44 16.03
N LYS A 41 0.87 -2.66 16.55
CA LYS A 41 2.22 -3.24 16.59
C LYS A 41 2.65 -3.80 15.24
N ASN A 42 1.71 -4.28 14.43
CA ASN A 42 2.01 -4.95 13.16
C ASN A 42 1.65 -4.15 11.90
N ILE A 43 1.08 -2.96 12.06
CA ILE A 43 0.61 -2.15 10.93
C ILE A 43 1.73 -1.73 9.96
N HIS A 44 2.92 -1.43 10.49
CA HIS A 44 4.09 -1.05 9.68
C HIS A 44 4.57 -2.20 8.79
N GLU A 45 4.62 -3.41 9.33
CA GLU A 45 4.98 -4.59 8.56
C GLU A 45 3.92 -4.90 7.50
N THR A 46 2.64 -4.83 7.90
CA THR A 46 1.52 -5.09 6.98
C THR A 46 1.53 -4.11 5.81
N PHE A 47 1.76 -2.82 6.07
CA PHE A 47 1.88 -1.80 5.02
C PHE A 47 3.02 -2.11 4.05
N ARG A 48 4.20 -2.48 4.55
CA ARG A 48 5.33 -2.86 3.68
C ARG A 48 4.98 -4.05 2.79
N ARG A 49 4.24 -5.03 3.30
CA ARG A 49 3.77 -6.18 2.52
C ARG A 49 2.78 -5.77 1.42
N VAL A 50 1.86 -4.85 1.71
CA VAL A 50 0.93 -4.29 0.69
C VAL A 50 1.69 -3.53 -0.39
N ILE A 51 2.63 -2.66 -0.02
CA ILE A 51 3.47 -1.94 -0.99
C ILE A 51 4.31 -2.89 -1.83
N ARG A 52 4.82 -3.97 -1.23
CA ARG A 52 5.59 -4.98 -1.94
C ARG A 52 4.78 -5.70 -3.03
N LEU A 53 3.50 -5.97 -2.80
CA LEU A 53 2.59 -6.48 -3.84
C LEU A 53 2.53 -5.53 -5.04
N SER A 54 2.39 -4.23 -4.80
CA SER A 54 2.35 -3.23 -5.88
C SER A 54 3.67 -3.17 -6.67
N TYR A 55 4.83 -3.30 -6.02
CA TYR A 55 6.12 -3.43 -6.70
C TYR A 55 6.21 -4.67 -7.58
N LEU A 56 5.64 -5.78 -7.12
CA LEU A 56 5.49 -7.02 -7.88
C LEU A 56 4.37 -6.99 -8.92
N LYS A 57 3.75 -5.81 -9.12
CA LYS A 57 2.62 -5.60 -10.04
C LYS A 57 1.42 -6.51 -9.74
N ILE A 58 1.24 -6.85 -8.47
CA ILE A 58 0.05 -7.50 -7.93
C ILE A 58 -0.79 -6.42 -7.24
N TYR A 59 -2.04 -6.28 -7.66
CA TYR A 59 -3.00 -5.35 -7.08
C TYR A 59 -4.15 -6.14 -6.49
N ASN A 60 -4.24 -6.24 -5.18
CA ASN A 60 -5.23 -7.05 -4.49
C ASN A 60 -6.67 -6.57 -4.71
N ASN A 61 -6.89 -5.26 -4.81
CA ASN A 61 -8.18 -4.60 -5.00
C ASN A 61 -9.22 -4.78 -3.88
N ASP A 62 -8.90 -5.48 -2.80
CA ASP A 62 -9.81 -5.74 -1.69
C ASP A 62 -9.12 -5.60 -0.31
N ILE A 63 -8.35 -4.53 -0.16
CA ILE A 63 -7.71 -4.16 1.10
C ILE A 63 -8.78 -3.78 2.14
N ARG A 64 -8.97 -4.66 3.14
CA ARG A 64 -9.91 -4.53 4.26
C ARG A 64 -9.36 -5.22 5.48
N ALA A 65 -9.72 -4.78 6.69
CA ALA A 65 -9.17 -5.31 7.93
C ALA A 65 -9.43 -6.82 8.10
N GLU A 66 -10.62 -7.28 7.71
CA GLU A 66 -11.03 -8.69 7.73
C GLU A 66 -10.18 -9.60 6.82
N ASN A 67 -9.54 -9.03 5.80
CA ASN A 67 -8.68 -9.75 4.87
C ASN A 67 -7.22 -9.86 5.36
N PHE A 68 -6.91 -9.41 6.59
CA PHE A 68 -5.59 -9.58 7.18
C PHE A 68 -5.59 -10.62 8.31
N MET A 69 -4.67 -11.57 8.23
CA MET A 69 -4.32 -12.50 9.31
C MET A 69 -2.81 -12.49 9.52
N ASN A 70 -2.37 -12.26 10.74
CA ASN A 70 -0.97 -12.22 11.14
C ASN A 70 -0.10 -11.37 10.20
N CYS A 71 -0.55 -10.13 9.91
CA CYS A 71 0.12 -9.19 9.00
C CYS A 71 0.12 -9.61 7.52
N ARG A 72 -0.53 -10.72 7.16
CA ARG A 72 -0.61 -11.25 5.80
C ARG A 72 -2.00 -11.04 5.22
N LEU A 73 -2.05 -10.74 3.93
CA LEU A 73 -3.28 -10.65 3.18
C LEU A 73 -3.76 -12.06 2.81
N VAL A 74 -5.05 -12.35 2.97
CA VAL A 74 -5.58 -13.73 2.89
C VAL A 74 -6.46 -13.96 1.67
N ASP A 75 -7.20 -12.92 1.27
CA ASP A 75 -8.11 -12.98 0.14
C ASP A 75 -7.52 -12.29 -1.08
N PHE A 76 -7.44 -13.03 -2.18
CA PHE A 76 -6.94 -12.56 -3.48
C PHE A 76 -7.97 -12.83 -4.59
N GLY A 77 -9.22 -13.13 -4.25
CA GLY A 77 -10.29 -13.42 -5.22
C GLY A 77 -10.57 -12.25 -6.18
N ARG A 78 -10.09 -11.05 -5.85
CA ARG A 78 -10.22 -9.82 -6.66
C ARG A 78 -8.89 -9.27 -7.17
N ALA A 79 -7.80 -10.00 -6.96
CA ALA A 79 -6.47 -9.52 -7.30
C ALA A 79 -6.26 -9.47 -8.81
N TRP A 80 -5.55 -8.44 -9.28
CA TRP A 80 -5.06 -8.28 -10.64
C TRP A 80 -3.54 -8.41 -10.64
N THR A 81 -2.99 -8.91 -11.74
CA THR A 81 -1.55 -9.01 -11.99
C THR A 81 -1.24 -8.42 -13.34
N GLU A 82 -0.11 -7.73 -13.50
CA GLU A 82 0.32 -7.32 -14.84
C GLU A 82 1.04 -8.46 -15.59
N PRO A 83 0.82 -8.60 -16.91
CA PRO A 83 -0.07 -7.80 -17.75
C PRO A 83 -1.56 -8.08 -17.50
N HIS A 84 -2.40 -7.03 -17.53
CA HIS A 84 -3.83 -7.13 -17.30
C HIS A 84 -4.60 -6.35 -18.38
N ALA A 85 -5.45 -7.02 -19.15
CA ALA A 85 -6.14 -6.43 -20.29
C ALA A 85 -6.94 -5.16 -19.95
N ILE A 86 -7.58 -5.11 -18.76
CA ILE A 86 -8.33 -3.92 -18.34
C ILE A 86 -7.38 -2.75 -18.03
N LEU A 87 -6.19 -2.99 -17.46
CA LEU A 87 -5.22 -1.93 -17.20
C LEU A 87 -4.61 -1.42 -18.51
N GLU A 88 -4.44 -2.29 -19.50
CA GLU A 88 -3.95 -1.92 -20.83
C GLU A 88 -4.97 -1.11 -21.64
N ALA A 89 -6.27 -1.37 -21.43
CA ALA A 89 -7.35 -0.63 -22.07
C ALA A 89 -7.67 0.72 -21.38
N MET A 90 -7.14 0.95 -20.16
CA MET A 90 -7.30 2.21 -19.44
C MET A 90 -6.35 3.28 -19.99
N ASP A 91 -6.73 4.55 -19.81
CA ASP A 91 -5.81 5.65 -20.00
C ASP A 91 -4.70 5.63 -18.93
N GLU A 92 -3.58 6.31 -19.21
CA GLU A 92 -2.42 6.29 -18.33
C GLU A 92 -2.75 6.76 -16.91
N VAL A 93 -3.60 7.78 -16.79
CA VAL A 93 -4.03 8.34 -15.50
C VAL A 93 -4.91 7.33 -14.74
N GLY A 94 -5.86 6.69 -15.40
CA GLY A 94 -6.71 5.66 -14.81
C GLY A 94 -5.90 4.45 -14.35
N ALA A 95 -4.98 3.97 -15.19
CA ALA A 95 -4.07 2.88 -14.85
C ALA A 95 -3.19 3.27 -13.64
N ARG A 96 -2.55 4.44 -13.64
CA ARG A 96 -1.72 4.93 -12.51
C ARG A 96 -2.53 5.03 -11.22
N THR A 97 -3.75 5.54 -11.29
CA THR A 97 -4.66 5.63 -10.14
C THR A 97 -5.02 4.24 -9.63
N ARG A 98 -5.31 3.31 -10.53
CA ARG A 98 -5.65 1.92 -10.17
C ARG A 98 -4.50 1.21 -9.48
N ARG A 99 -3.26 1.39 -9.97
CA ARG A 99 -2.03 0.82 -9.38
C ARG A 99 -1.77 1.33 -7.96
N ARG A 100 -2.21 2.53 -7.63
CA ARG A 100 -2.03 3.15 -6.29
C ARG A 100 -3.20 2.89 -5.34
N LYS A 101 -4.30 2.32 -5.83
CA LYS A 101 -5.55 2.20 -5.07
C LYS A 101 -5.40 1.35 -3.80
N ASP A 102 -4.64 0.26 -3.84
CA ASP A 102 -4.45 -0.59 -2.66
C ASP A 102 -3.73 0.13 -1.53
N ARG A 103 -2.78 1.01 -1.87
CA ARG A 103 -2.13 1.88 -0.89
C ARG A 103 -3.18 2.79 -0.24
N VAL A 104 -3.93 3.55 -1.04
CA VAL A 104 -4.95 4.50 -0.53
C VAL A 104 -5.98 3.78 0.33
N ASN A 105 -6.50 2.64 -0.13
CA ASN A 105 -7.45 1.84 0.64
C ASN A 105 -6.87 1.36 1.98
N PHE A 106 -5.57 1.07 2.06
CA PHE A 106 -4.92 0.71 3.32
C PHE A 106 -4.87 1.89 4.30
N GLU A 107 -4.64 3.10 3.78
CA GLU A 107 -4.64 4.32 4.59
C GLU A 107 -6.04 4.56 5.16
N GLU A 108 -7.08 4.55 4.32
CA GLU A 108 -8.49 4.69 4.71
C GLU A 108 -8.91 3.63 5.75
N MET A 109 -8.56 2.37 5.51
CA MET A 109 -8.84 1.26 6.42
C MET A 109 -8.25 1.47 7.82
N ILE A 110 -7.04 2.02 7.95
CA ILE A 110 -6.45 2.32 9.26
C ILE A 110 -7.27 3.37 10.01
N GLU A 111 -7.80 4.36 9.28
CA GLU A 111 -8.60 5.43 9.88
C GLU A 111 -9.93 4.89 10.37
N ASP A 112 -10.62 4.10 9.55
CA ASP A 112 -11.91 3.50 9.86
C ASP A 112 -11.83 2.54 11.06
N GLU A 113 -10.76 1.75 11.15
CA GLU A 113 -10.51 0.83 12.28
C GLU A 113 -9.98 1.54 13.54
N GLY A 114 -9.74 2.86 13.49
CA GLY A 114 -9.24 3.64 14.62
C GLY A 114 -7.84 3.21 15.12
N ILE A 115 -7.04 2.58 14.26
CA ILE A 115 -5.72 2.06 14.63
C ILE A 115 -4.75 3.22 14.79
N LYS A 116 -4.39 3.53 16.05
CA LYS A 116 -3.38 4.54 16.36
C LYS A 116 -2.01 4.11 15.85
N THR A 117 -1.49 4.81 14.85
CA THR A 117 -0.19 4.52 14.24
C THR A 117 0.56 5.79 13.84
N THR A 118 1.89 5.73 13.90
CA THR A 118 2.80 6.75 13.35
C THR A 118 2.92 6.67 11.82
N LEU A 119 2.35 5.64 11.20
CA LEU A 119 2.43 5.39 9.76
C LEU A 119 1.85 6.55 8.93
N LYS A 120 0.87 7.29 9.48
CA LYS A 120 0.32 8.53 8.87
C LYS A 120 1.41 9.58 8.56
N ALA A 121 2.50 9.63 9.33
CA ALA A 121 3.61 10.54 9.09
C ALA A 121 4.52 10.11 7.91
N LEU A 122 4.48 8.85 7.49
CA LEU A 122 5.24 8.31 6.35
C LEU A 122 4.42 8.28 5.06
N LEU A 123 3.10 8.36 5.17
CA LEU A 123 2.15 8.35 4.05
C LEU A 123 1.95 9.72 3.40
N VAL A 124 2.61 10.76 3.92
CA VAL A 124 2.55 12.14 3.40
C VAL A 124 2.60 12.09 1.86
N PRO A 125 1.62 12.71 1.18
CA PRO A 125 1.50 12.60 -0.26
C PRO A 125 2.74 13.18 -0.92
N GLU A 126 3.17 12.53 -2.01
CA GLU A 126 4.10 13.09 -2.98
C GLU A 126 3.80 14.58 -3.25
N PRO A 127 4.81 15.42 -3.56
CA PRO A 127 4.70 16.89 -3.56
C PRO A 127 3.64 17.50 -4.48
N GLU A 128 2.99 16.71 -5.33
CA GLU A 128 1.95 17.15 -6.27
C GLU A 128 0.67 17.66 -5.57
N TYR A 129 0.43 17.30 -4.30
CA TYR A 129 -0.73 17.78 -3.52
C TYR A 129 -0.45 18.97 -2.60
N GLN A 130 0.76 19.55 -2.59
CA GLN A 130 1.09 20.72 -1.75
C GLN A 130 0.94 22.07 -2.48
N LEU A 131 0.44 22.11 -3.72
CA LEU A 131 0.38 23.34 -4.51
C LEU A 131 -0.84 24.24 -4.27
N ARG A 132 -1.69 23.98 -3.26
CA ARG A 132 -2.89 24.82 -3.00
C ARG A 132 -3.13 25.26 -1.55
N SER A 133 -2.08 25.42 -0.76
CA SER A 133 -2.20 26.10 0.55
C SER A 133 -0.99 26.94 0.91
N ARG A 134 -0.44 27.69 -0.06
CA ARG A 134 0.36 28.90 0.23
C ARG A 134 -0.54 30.13 0.36
N GLY A 135 -1.55 30.02 1.21
CA GLY A 135 -2.14 31.18 1.87
C GLY A 135 -1.53 31.22 3.26
N GLU A 136 -0.71 32.24 3.54
CA GLU A 136 -0.16 32.45 4.88
C GLU A 136 -1.31 32.53 5.89
N PRO A 137 -1.26 31.79 7.02
CA PRO A 137 -2.27 31.92 8.05
C PRO A 137 -2.20 33.31 8.72
N GLU A 138 -3.33 34.00 8.83
CA GLU A 138 -3.49 35.34 9.43
C GLU A 138 -3.01 35.48 10.89
N TRP A 139 -2.66 34.39 11.58
CA TRP A 139 -2.12 34.45 12.96
C TRP A 139 -0.60 34.68 13.02
N ALA A 140 0.11 34.71 11.90
CA ALA A 140 1.56 34.87 11.84
C ALA A 140 2.07 36.31 12.11
N ASN A 141 1.19 37.26 12.45
CA ASN A 141 1.56 38.64 12.72
C ASN A 141 1.11 39.09 14.13
N PRO A 142 1.92 38.89 15.17
CA PRO A 142 1.70 39.56 16.44
C PRO A 142 2.24 41.00 16.32
N GLU A 143 1.34 41.97 16.20
CA GLU A 143 1.67 43.38 16.44
C GLU A 143 2.28 43.51 17.84
N LEU A 144 3.54 43.95 17.91
CA LEU A 144 4.20 44.25 19.18
C LEU A 144 3.58 45.53 19.79
N PRO A 145 3.26 45.55 21.09
CA PRO A 145 2.74 46.75 21.73
C PRO A 145 3.81 47.85 21.70
N GLN A 146 3.44 49.02 21.19
CA GLN A 146 4.29 50.21 21.24
C GLN A 146 4.34 50.74 22.67
N SER A 147 5.55 50.81 23.23
CA SER A 147 5.90 51.53 24.46
C SER A 147 6.39 52.93 24.14
#